data_AF-A0A9E5M9A3-F1
#
_entry.id   AF-A0A9E5M9A3-F1
#
_cell.length_a   1.000
_cell.length_b   1.000
_cell.length_c   1.000
_cell.angle_alpha   90.00
_cell.angle_beta   90.00
_cell.angle_gamma   90.00
#
_symmetry.space_group_name_H-M   'P 1'
#
loop_
_entity.id
_entity.type
_entity.pdbx_description
1 polymer ?
#
loop_
_entity_poly.entity_id
_entity_poly.type
_entity_poly.pdbx_seq_one_letter_code
_entity_poly.pdbx_strand_id
1 'polypeptide(L)'
;MTASFQIQHSAMLLKYSGISFISGAVNHGFFSGERSLWTAAIGIVLFVAGAWMEHRSQNNAQSLIESLWVGTLLSIGLGFFTGGLQHFPDSPARSAWVVPLGFAISILALMFTLKMRMHRGLIVYSLSLGLAVCASSWAAYQAFEHNPEWAVGGHAHGAEDAHDTHDASANTPMQSALLVDRTVQVDLN
;
A
#
# COMPACT_ATOMS: atom_id res chain seq x y z
N MET A 1 -15.80 -24.88 25.67
CA MET A 1 -16.20 -23.55 26.16
C MET A 1 -16.26 -22.62 24.96
N THR A 2 -17.37 -21.92 24.74
CA THR A 2 -17.45 -20.88 23.70
C THR A 2 -16.66 -19.67 24.16
N ALA A 3 -15.80 -19.15 23.30
CA ALA A 3 -15.12 -17.88 23.51
C ALA A 3 -16.13 -16.77 23.85
N SER A 4 -15.81 -15.88 24.80
CA SER A 4 -16.65 -14.70 25.01
C SER A 4 -16.54 -13.78 23.79
N PHE A 5 -17.62 -13.03 23.50
CA PHE A 5 -17.65 -12.05 22.41
C PHE A 5 -16.45 -11.10 22.44
N GLN A 6 -16.05 -10.64 23.63
CA GLN A 6 -14.91 -9.76 23.83
C GLN A 6 -13.61 -10.37 23.28
N ILE A 7 -13.35 -11.64 23.58
CA ILE A 7 -12.12 -12.32 23.12
C ILE A 7 -12.12 -12.47 21.60
N GLN A 8 -13.27 -12.86 21.02
CA GLN A 8 -13.40 -13.01 19.57
C GLN A 8 -13.22 -11.67 18.84
N HIS A 9 -13.87 -10.64 19.36
CA HIS A 9 -13.79 -9.30 18.78
C HIS A 9 -12.39 -8.70 18.91
N SER A 10 -11.76 -8.82 20.07
CA SER A 10 -10.37 -8.35 20.25
C SER A 10 -9.42 -9.12 19.33
N ALA A 11 -9.60 -10.43 19.15
CA ALA A 11 -8.72 -11.24 18.28
C ALA A 11 -8.88 -10.84 16.81
N MET A 12 -10.11 -10.55 16.39
CA MET A 12 -10.44 -9.98 15.09
C MET A 12 -9.71 -8.64 14.88
N LEU A 13 -9.87 -7.68 15.80
CA LEU A 13 -9.24 -6.37 15.71
C LEU A 13 -7.72 -6.49 15.60
N LEU A 14 -7.09 -7.25 16.50
CA LEU A 14 -5.64 -7.46 16.50
C LEU A 14 -5.13 -8.05 15.17
N LYS A 15 -5.79 -9.10 14.66
CA LYS A 15 -5.40 -9.74 13.39
C LYS A 15 -5.53 -8.79 12.22
N TYR A 16 -6.71 -8.17 12.06
CA TYR A 16 -6.98 -7.36 10.87
C TYR A 16 -6.21 -6.04 10.93
N SER A 17 -6.07 -5.41 12.10
CA SER A 17 -5.16 -4.28 12.26
C SER A 17 -3.72 -4.67 11.92
N GLY A 18 -3.22 -5.81 12.43
CA GLY A 18 -1.89 -6.30 12.11
C GLY A 18 -1.67 -6.52 10.60
N ILE A 19 -2.63 -7.16 9.93
CA ILE A 19 -2.63 -7.35 8.47
C ILE A 19 -2.59 -6.00 7.74
N SER A 20 -3.38 -5.01 8.19
CA SER A 20 -3.39 -3.67 7.61
C SER A 20 -2.05 -2.94 7.76
N PHE A 21 -1.41 -3.01 8.94
CA PHE A 21 -0.09 -2.42 9.16
C PHE A 21 1.00 -3.06 8.30
N ILE A 22 1.02 -4.41 8.20
CA ILE A 22 1.96 -5.13 7.34
C ILE A 22 1.73 -4.75 5.87
N SER A 23 0.47 -4.73 5.42
CA SER A 23 0.09 -4.33 4.07
C SER A 23 0.51 -2.88 3.77
N GLY A 24 0.27 -1.94 4.68
CA GLY A 24 0.70 -0.54 4.54
C GLY A 24 2.21 -0.38 4.47
N ALA A 25 2.96 -1.17 5.24
CA ALA A 25 4.42 -1.20 5.15
C ALA A 25 4.91 -1.75 3.80
N VAL A 26 4.27 -2.81 3.29
CA VAL A 26 4.59 -3.39 1.98
C VAL A 26 4.29 -2.42 0.84
N ASN A 27 3.13 -1.76 0.91
CA ASN A 27 2.70 -0.72 -0.02
C ASN A 27 3.78 0.36 -0.21
N HIS A 28 4.33 0.90 0.87
CA HIS A 28 5.40 1.90 0.82
C HIS A 28 6.80 1.32 0.53
N GLY A 29 6.89 0.17 -0.14
CA GLY A 29 8.14 -0.44 -0.58
C GLY A 29 8.95 -1.03 0.56
N PHE A 30 8.34 -1.96 1.28
CA PHE A 30 8.91 -2.79 2.37
C PHE A 30 10.45 -2.72 2.42
N PHE A 31 10.99 -2.14 3.50
CA PHE A 31 12.43 -1.90 3.78
C PHE A 31 13.13 -0.69 3.14
N SER A 32 12.45 0.19 2.39
CA SER A 32 13.10 1.41 1.86
C SER A 32 13.23 2.56 2.88
N GLY A 33 12.56 2.48 4.04
CA GLY A 33 12.63 3.51 5.08
C GLY A 33 12.29 3.03 6.49
N GLU A 34 12.92 3.66 7.48
CA GLU A 34 12.79 3.36 8.92
C GLU A 34 11.33 3.27 9.39
N ARG A 35 10.47 4.16 8.86
CA ARG A 35 9.04 4.21 9.22
C ARG A 35 8.26 2.97 8.76
N SER A 36 8.56 2.43 7.58
CA SER A 36 7.91 1.22 7.06
C SER A 36 8.31 0.00 7.89
N LEU A 37 9.57 -0.07 8.33
CA LEU A 37 10.06 -1.14 9.21
C LEU A 37 9.34 -1.13 10.57
N TRP A 38 9.19 0.03 11.21
CA TRP A 38 8.44 0.14 12.46
C TRP A 38 6.95 -0.18 12.28
N THR A 39 6.34 0.28 11.18
CA THR A 39 4.95 -0.01 10.82
C THR A 39 4.74 -1.52 10.67
N ALA A 40 5.65 -2.20 9.96
CA ALA A 40 5.63 -3.65 9.80
C ALA A 40 5.82 -4.38 11.14
N ALA A 41 6.76 -3.94 11.98
CA ALA A 41 7.04 -4.55 13.27
C ALA A 41 5.82 -4.48 14.20
N ILE A 42 5.18 -3.31 14.30
CA ILE A 42 3.93 -3.15 15.06
C ILE A 42 2.84 -4.08 14.48
N GLY A 43 2.71 -4.11 13.15
CA GLY A 43 1.76 -4.99 12.48
C GLY A 43 1.96 -6.47 12.79
N ILE A 44 3.20 -6.95 12.76
CA ILE A 44 3.57 -8.33 13.10
C ILE A 44 3.18 -8.64 14.55
N VAL A 45 3.50 -7.75 15.50
CA VAL A 45 3.16 -7.95 16.92
C VAL A 45 1.65 -8.05 17.11
N LEU A 46 0.88 -7.11 16.53
CA LEU A 46 -0.59 -7.12 16.61
C LEU A 46 -1.17 -8.39 15.98
N PHE A 47 -0.68 -8.77 14.79
CA PHE A 47 -1.16 -9.93 14.07
C PHE A 47 -0.89 -11.24 14.84
N VAL A 48 0.33 -11.43 15.33
CA VAL A 48 0.73 -12.62 16.12
C VAL A 48 -0.08 -12.70 17.41
N ALA A 49 -0.27 -11.59 18.12
CA ALA A 49 -1.09 -11.54 19.32
C ALA A 49 -2.56 -11.90 19.04
N GLY A 50 -3.13 -11.38 17.95
CA GLY A 50 -4.48 -11.73 17.53
C GLY A 50 -4.64 -13.20 17.13
N ALA A 51 -3.69 -13.72 16.34
CA ALA A 51 -3.67 -15.13 15.92
C ALA A 51 -3.51 -16.08 17.11
N TRP A 52 -2.65 -15.73 18.07
CA TRP A 52 -2.48 -16.48 19.31
C TRP A 52 -3.77 -16.50 20.13
N MET A 53 -4.39 -15.32 20.31
CA MET A 53 -5.59 -15.20 21.13
C MET A 53 -6.76 -15.98 20.53
N GLU A 54 -6.93 -15.93 19.20
CA GLU A 54 -7.93 -16.76 18.50
C GLU A 54 -7.64 -18.26 18.67
N HIS A 55 -6.39 -18.68 18.48
CA HIS A 55 -5.99 -20.09 18.60
C HIS A 55 -6.25 -20.64 20.01
N ARG A 56 -5.97 -19.86 21.05
CA ARG A 56 -6.23 -20.26 22.45
C ARG A 56 -7.73 -20.25 22.79
N SER A 57 -8.50 -19.43 22.10
CA SER A 57 -9.92 -19.22 22.38
C SER A 57 -10.85 -20.19 21.66
N GLN A 58 -10.39 -20.85 20.60
CA GLN A 58 -11.17 -21.84 19.85
C GLN A 58 -10.69 -23.26 20.14
N ASN A 59 -11.63 -24.19 20.28
CA ASN A 59 -11.35 -25.59 20.55
C ASN A 59 -11.09 -26.41 19.25
N ASN A 60 -10.70 -25.74 18.14
CA ASN A 60 -10.81 -26.30 16.79
C ASN A 60 -9.57 -26.06 15.88
N ALA A 61 -9.46 -26.91 14.87
CA ALA A 61 -8.27 -27.46 14.21
C ALA A 61 -7.32 -26.54 13.40
N GLN A 62 -7.51 -25.22 13.35
CA GLN A 62 -6.60 -24.35 12.60
C GLN A 62 -5.32 -24.14 13.41
N SER A 63 -4.18 -24.57 12.88
CA SER A 63 -2.91 -24.38 13.58
C SER A 63 -2.54 -22.89 13.62
N LEU A 64 -1.88 -22.45 14.71
CA LEU A 64 -1.34 -21.10 14.81
C LEU A 64 -0.47 -20.76 13.60
N ILE A 65 0.40 -21.69 13.22
CA ILE A 65 1.28 -21.58 12.04
C ILE A 65 0.47 -21.38 10.76
N GLU A 66 -0.63 -22.12 10.58
CA GLU A 66 -1.54 -21.96 9.44
C GLU A 66 -2.12 -20.55 9.37
N SER A 67 -2.60 -20.03 10.50
CA SER A 67 -3.09 -18.65 10.58
C SER A 67 -1.99 -17.64 10.22
N LEU A 68 -0.79 -17.83 10.78
CA LEU A 68 0.33 -16.92 10.59
C LEU A 68 0.76 -16.84 9.12
N TRP A 69 1.05 -17.96 8.47
CA TRP A 69 1.54 -17.92 7.10
C TRP A 69 0.46 -17.42 6.12
N VAL A 70 -0.80 -17.80 6.32
CA VAL A 70 -1.91 -17.35 5.46
C VAL A 70 -2.13 -15.85 5.62
N GLY A 71 -2.13 -15.34 6.86
CA GLY A 71 -2.30 -13.91 7.12
C GLY A 71 -1.11 -13.07 6.63
N THR A 72 0.11 -13.59 6.70
CA THR A 72 1.27 -12.96 6.06
C THR A 72 1.10 -12.89 4.54
N LEU A 73 0.70 -13.99 3.90
CA LEU A 73 0.46 -14.02 2.46
C LEU A 73 -0.63 -13.04 2.04
N LEU A 74 -1.72 -12.97 2.82
CA LEU A 74 -2.80 -12.00 2.61
C LEU A 74 -2.31 -10.56 2.75
N SER A 75 -1.50 -10.27 3.76
CA SER A 75 -0.95 -8.93 3.99
C SER A 75 -0.04 -8.47 2.86
N ILE A 76 0.82 -9.35 2.35
CA ILE A 76 1.70 -9.07 1.21
C ILE A 76 0.89 -8.86 -0.07
N GLY A 77 -0.06 -9.76 -0.35
CA GLY A 77 -0.92 -9.64 -1.54
C GLY A 77 -1.72 -8.34 -1.54
N LEU A 78 -2.31 -7.98 -0.40
CA LEU A 78 -2.99 -6.70 -0.24
C LEU A 78 -2.04 -5.52 -0.41
N GLY A 79 -0.85 -5.56 0.20
CA GLY A 79 0.12 -4.47 0.13
C GLY A 79 0.63 -4.20 -1.29
N PHE A 80 0.92 -5.26 -2.06
CA PHE A 80 1.27 -5.12 -3.48
C PHE A 80 0.09 -4.63 -4.32
N PHE A 81 -1.10 -5.18 -4.09
CA PHE A 81 -2.27 -4.79 -4.87
C PHE A 81 -2.62 -3.31 -4.66
N THR A 82 -2.76 -2.88 -3.40
CA THR A 82 -3.10 -1.50 -3.08
C THR A 82 -1.95 -0.55 -3.38
N GLY A 83 -0.71 -0.95 -3.16
CA GLY A 83 0.44 -0.09 -3.43
C GLY A 83 0.78 0.08 -4.89
N GLY A 84 0.60 -0.98 -5.69
CA GLY A 84 0.66 -0.86 -7.14
C GLY A 84 -0.39 0.15 -7.64
N LEU A 85 -1.60 0.15 -7.09
CA LEU A 85 -2.64 1.12 -7.47
C LEU A 85 -2.31 2.55 -7.04
N GLN A 86 -1.78 2.75 -5.83
CA GLN A 86 -1.44 4.07 -5.30
C GLN A 86 -0.27 4.71 -6.06
N HIS A 87 0.77 3.94 -6.34
CA HIS A 87 1.96 4.40 -7.06
C HIS A 87 1.85 4.22 -8.58
N PHE A 88 0.67 3.88 -9.10
CA PHE A 88 0.46 3.71 -10.53
C PHE A 88 0.75 5.00 -11.32
N PRO A 89 0.24 6.18 -10.91
CA PRO A 89 0.57 7.42 -11.62
C PRO A 89 2.07 7.75 -11.56
N ASP A 90 2.73 7.50 -10.42
CA ASP A 90 4.16 7.82 -10.23
C ASP A 90 5.10 6.87 -10.97
N SER A 91 4.73 5.59 -11.06
CA SER A 91 5.58 4.53 -11.63
C SER A 91 4.79 3.51 -12.46
N PRO A 92 4.17 3.91 -13.59
CA PRO A 92 3.23 3.07 -14.35
C PRO A 92 3.82 1.71 -14.75
N ALA A 93 5.06 1.69 -15.24
CA ALA A 93 5.74 0.46 -15.67
C ALA A 93 5.92 -0.55 -14.52
N ARG A 94 6.17 -0.07 -13.30
CA ARG A 94 6.29 -0.93 -12.11
C ARG A 94 4.91 -1.43 -11.70
N SER A 95 3.97 -0.52 -11.56
CA SER A 95 2.63 -0.86 -11.08
C SER A 95 1.87 -1.78 -12.02
N ALA A 96 2.13 -1.73 -13.33
CA ALA A 96 1.51 -2.58 -14.35
C ALA A 96 1.65 -4.09 -14.06
N TRP A 97 2.75 -4.51 -13.42
CA TRP A 97 2.95 -5.92 -13.04
C TRP A 97 2.77 -6.15 -11.53
N VAL A 98 3.03 -5.15 -10.67
CA VAL A 98 2.84 -5.28 -9.22
C VAL A 98 1.36 -5.46 -8.85
N VAL A 99 0.44 -4.74 -9.52
CA VAL A 99 -1.00 -4.87 -9.26
C VAL A 99 -1.51 -6.28 -9.56
N PRO A 100 -1.28 -6.87 -10.76
CA PRO A 100 -1.64 -8.26 -11.03
C PRO A 100 -0.97 -9.27 -10.09
N LEU A 101 0.29 -9.05 -9.71
CA LEU A 101 0.99 -9.93 -8.77
C LEU A 101 0.33 -9.92 -7.38
N GLY A 102 0.04 -8.73 -6.86
CA GLY A 102 -0.68 -8.59 -5.58
C GLY A 102 -2.04 -9.25 -5.61
N PHE A 103 -2.78 -9.08 -6.71
CA PHE A 103 -4.06 -9.75 -6.93
C PHE A 103 -3.92 -11.28 -6.92
N ALA A 104 -2.96 -11.84 -7.66
CA ALA A 104 -2.73 -13.29 -7.72
C ALA A 104 -2.37 -13.88 -6.34
N ILE A 105 -1.50 -13.21 -5.59
CA ILE A 105 -1.16 -13.59 -4.21
C ILE A 105 -2.40 -13.53 -3.31
N SER A 106 -3.27 -12.52 -3.49
CA SER A 106 -4.49 -12.38 -2.69
C SER A 106 -5.49 -13.52 -2.91
N ILE A 107 -5.66 -13.97 -4.16
CA ILE A 107 -6.49 -15.13 -4.49
C ILE A 107 -5.92 -16.39 -3.83
N LEU A 108 -4.60 -16.59 -3.92
CA LEU A 108 -3.96 -17.74 -3.29
C LEU A 108 -4.14 -17.71 -1.77
N ALA A 109 -3.94 -16.56 -1.13
CA ALA A 109 -4.17 -16.39 0.31
C ALA A 109 -5.63 -16.67 0.70
N LEU A 110 -6.59 -16.20 -0.10
CA LEU A 110 -8.01 -16.43 0.14
C LEU A 110 -8.38 -17.91 0.00
N MET A 111 -7.83 -18.59 -1.00
CA MET A 111 -8.03 -20.03 -1.19
C MET A 111 -7.60 -20.83 0.04
N PHE A 112 -6.47 -20.48 0.63
CA PHE A 112 -5.98 -21.12 1.86
C PHE A 112 -6.80 -20.71 3.09
N THR A 113 -7.15 -19.44 3.21
CA THR A 113 -7.99 -18.93 4.32
C THR A 113 -9.32 -19.68 4.41
N LEU A 114 -9.97 -19.86 3.26
CA LEU A 114 -11.30 -20.48 3.16
C LEU A 114 -11.24 -22.00 2.92
N LYS A 115 -10.03 -22.60 2.90
CA LYS A 115 -9.80 -24.03 2.60
C LYS A 115 -10.53 -24.50 1.33
N MET A 116 -10.54 -23.63 0.32
CA MET A 116 -11.31 -23.83 -0.90
C MET A 116 -10.69 -24.94 -1.73
N ARG A 117 -11.52 -25.87 -2.20
CA ARG A 117 -11.09 -26.86 -3.19
C ARG A 117 -11.07 -26.22 -4.57
N MET A 118 -10.00 -26.47 -5.31
CA MET A 118 -9.87 -26.04 -6.70
C MET A 118 -10.94 -26.75 -7.55
N HIS A 119 -11.91 -25.99 -8.04
CA HIS A 119 -12.97 -26.48 -8.92
C HIS A 119 -13.12 -25.52 -10.09
N ARG A 120 -13.79 -25.98 -11.17
CA ARG A 120 -13.89 -25.23 -12.43
C ARG A 120 -14.41 -23.80 -12.25
N GLY A 121 -15.40 -23.60 -11.39
CA GLY A 121 -15.95 -22.27 -11.08
C GLY A 121 -14.89 -21.31 -10.52
N LEU A 122 -14.14 -21.73 -9.49
CA LEU A 122 -13.05 -20.94 -8.92
C LEU A 122 -11.93 -20.65 -9.93
N ILE A 123 -11.58 -21.63 -10.78
CA ILE A 123 -10.57 -21.44 -11.83
C ILE A 123 -11.06 -20.39 -12.84
N VAL A 124 -12.27 -20.55 -13.37
CA VAL A 124 -12.84 -19.62 -14.36
C VAL A 124 -12.96 -18.22 -13.75
N TYR A 125 -13.44 -18.10 -12.51
CA TYR A 125 -13.50 -16.84 -11.79
C TYR A 125 -12.12 -16.19 -11.67
N SER A 126 -11.12 -16.92 -11.17
CA SER A 126 -9.77 -16.40 -10.93
C SER A 126 -9.08 -16.01 -12.23
N LEU A 127 -9.24 -16.80 -13.29
CA LEU A 127 -8.66 -16.50 -14.61
C LEU A 127 -9.36 -15.31 -15.27
N SER A 128 -10.69 -15.24 -15.22
CA SER A 128 -11.44 -14.14 -15.85
C SER A 128 -11.14 -12.82 -15.14
N LEU A 129 -11.15 -12.82 -13.80
CA LEU A 129 -10.84 -11.63 -13.02
C LEU A 129 -9.36 -11.28 -13.11
N GLY A 130 -8.46 -12.26 -13.12
CA GLY A 130 -7.03 -12.05 -13.34
C GLY A 130 -6.73 -11.43 -14.70
N LEU A 131 -7.39 -11.93 -15.77
CA LEU A 131 -7.27 -11.35 -17.11
C LEU A 131 -7.78 -9.90 -17.13
N ALA A 132 -8.90 -9.63 -16.46
CA ALA A 132 -9.44 -8.28 -16.35
C ALA A 132 -8.47 -7.33 -15.62
N VAL A 133 -7.85 -7.79 -14.52
CA VAL A 133 -6.84 -7.01 -13.77
C VAL A 133 -5.58 -6.78 -14.60
N CYS A 134 -5.10 -7.78 -15.34
CA CYS A 134 -3.95 -7.61 -16.25
C CYS A 134 -4.27 -6.63 -17.37
N ALA A 135 -5.44 -6.77 -18.01
CA ALA A 135 -5.87 -5.90 -19.10
C ALA A 135 -6.07 -4.46 -18.63
N SER A 136 -6.67 -4.25 -17.45
CA SER A 136 -6.85 -2.92 -16.88
C SER A 136 -5.51 -2.30 -16.47
N SER A 137 -4.59 -3.07 -15.90
CA SER A 137 -3.23 -2.60 -15.56
C SER A 137 -2.46 -2.22 -16.82
N TRP A 138 -2.55 -3.02 -17.89
CA TRP A 138 -1.95 -2.70 -19.19
C TRP A 138 -2.56 -1.45 -19.81
N ALA A 139 -3.90 -1.35 -19.83
CA ALA A 139 -4.58 -0.18 -20.36
C ALA A 139 -4.22 1.11 -19.59
N ALA A 140 -4.13 1.02 -18.26
CA ALA A 140 -3.69 2.13 -17.41
C ALA A 140 -2.24 2.52 -17.71
N TYR A 141 -1.34 1.54 -17.86
CA TYR A 141 0.05 1.77 -18.26
C TYR A 141 0.14 2.52 -19.59
N GLN A 142 -0.55 2.04 -20.63
CA GLN A 142 -0.60 2.74 -21.92
C GLN A 142 -1.17 4.15 -21.76
N ALA A 143 -2.24 4.34 -20.98
CA ALA A 143 -2.85 5.65 -20.79
C ALA A 143 -1.88 6.65 -20.15
N PHE A 144 -1.12 6.25 -19.12
CA PHE A 144 -0.12 7.10 -18.47
C PHE A 144 1.12 7.34 -19.34
N GLU A 145 1.52 6.38 -20.20
CA GLU A 145 2.60 6.63 -21.17
C GLU A 145 2.21 7.65 -22.24
N HIS A 146 0.94 7.63 -22.69
CA HIS A 146 0.46 8.60 -23.68
C HIS A 146 0.09 9.96 -23.08
N ASN A 147 -0.19 10.02 -21.77
CA ASN A 147 -0.61 11.23 -21.05
C ASN A 147 0.22 11.41 -19.75
N PRO A 148 1.52 11.73 -19.86
CA PRO A 148 2.40 11.85 -18.69
C PRO A 148 1.95 12.94 -17.70
N GLU A 149 1.23 13.94 -18.18
CA GLU A 149 0.71 15.06 -17.39
C GLU A 149 -0.32 14.63 -16.33
N TRP A 150 -0.99 13.49 -16.52
CA TRP A 150 -1.95 12.95 -15.54
C TRP A 150 -1.28 12.48 -14.25
N ALA A 151 0.02 12.17 -14.29
CA ALA A 151 0.80 11.82 -13.10
C ALA A 151 1.15 13.07 -12.25
N VAL A 152 1.23 14.25 -12.86
CA VAL A 152 1.71 15.49 -12.22
C VAL A 152 0.59 16.26 -11.52
N GLY A 153 -0.68 16.05 -11.91
CA GLY A 153 -1.84 16.83 -11.44
C GLY A 153 -2.30 16.59 -9.99
N GLY A 154 -1.65 15.74 -9.20
CA GLY A 154 -2.13 15.31 -7.88
C GLY A 154 -2.03 16.34 -6.73
N HIS A 155 -1.31 17.46 -6.90
CA HIS A 155 -1.04 18.44 -5.83
C HIS A 155 -1.13 19.92 -6.25
N ALA A 156 -2.12 20.32 -7.05
CA ALA A 156 -2.42 21.74 -7.23
C ALA A 156 -3.41 22.22 -6.15
N HIS A 157 -2.92 22.44 -4.93
CA HIS A 157 -3.57 23.36 -4.00
C HIS A 157 -3.14 24.78 -4.38
N GLY A 158 -4.13 25.64 -4.65
CA GLY A 158 -3.94 26.91 -5.33
C GLY A 158 -3.04 27.94 -4.63
N ALA A 159 -2.52 28.84 -5.46
CA ALA A 159 -2.35 30.23 -5.10
C ALA A 159 -3.06 31.05 -6.19
N GLU A 160 -4.29 31.47 -5.89
CA GLU A 160 -4.93 32.60 -6.55
C GLU A 160 -4.24 33.89 -6.06
N ASP A 161 -3.94 34.77 -7.02
CA ASP A 161 -3.82 36.24 -6.98
C ASP A 161 -3.45 36.97 -5.67
N ALA A 162 -2.30 37.67 -5.68
CA ALA A 162 -2.23 39.14 -5.66
C ALA A 162 -0.85 39.65 -5.17
N HIS A 163 -0.05 40.20 -6.09
CA HIS A 163 0.46 41.58 -5.92
C HIS A 163 1.05 42.11 -7.25
N ASP A 164 0.37 43.10 -7.81
CA ASP A 164 0.94 44.04 -8.79
C ASP A 164 2.15 44.75 -8.19
N THR A 165 3.26 44.85 -8.94
CA THR A 165 3.67 46.07 -9.65
C THR A 165 5.16 46.08 -10.09
N HIS A 166 5.36 46.59 -11.31
CA HIS A 166 6.52 47.28 -11.88
C HIS A 166 7.72 46.52 -12.51
N ASP A 167 7.70 46.57 -13.85
CA ASP A 167 8.75 47.02 -14.77
C ASP A 167 9.93 46.12 -15.20
N ALA A 168 9.80 45.69 -16.45
CA ALA A 168 10.77 45.84 -17.56
C ALA A 168 12.06 44.99 -17.62
N SER A 169 12.10 44.23 -18.73
CA SER A 169 13.23 43.96 -19.65
C SER A 169 13.77 42.55 -19.75
N ALA A 170 14.01 42.18 -21.01
CA ALA A 170 14.34 40.88 -21.55
C ALA A 170 15.76 40.39 -21.21
N ASN A 171 15.90 39.07 -21.03
CA ASN A 171 16.87 38.15 -21.68
C ASN A 171 17.25 36.97 -20.76
N THR A 172 16.98 35.74 -21.21
CA THR A 172 17.52 34.44 -20.74
C THR A 172 19.07 34.42 -20.87
N PRO A 173 19.90 33.62 -20.13
CA PRO A 173 19.62 32.27 -19.60
C PRO A 173 20.31 31.86 -18.25
N MET A 174 20.08 30.60 -17.85
CA MET A 174 20.85 29.73 -16.92
C MET A 174 20.50 29.64 -15.43
N GLN A 175 20.56 28.37 -14.98
CA GLN A 175 20.48 27.85 -13.60
C GLN A 175 21.10 28.78 -12.56
N SER A 176 20.32 29.12 -11.53
CA SER A 176 20.84 29.69 -10.29
C SER A 176 20.51 28.76 -9.13
N ALA A 177 21.53 28.09 -8.63
CA ALA A 177 21.50 27.40 -7.35
C ALA A 177 21.18 28.41 -6.25
N LEU A 178 20.24 28.04 -5.37
CA LEU A 178 19.79 28.89 -4.27
C LEU A 178 20.85 28.86 -3.15
N LEU A 179 21.84 29.75 -3.25
CA LEU A 179 22.77 30.05 -2.16
C LEU A 179 22.01 30.82 -1.07
N VAL A 180 21.67 30.14 0.01
CA VAL A 180 21.09 30.76 1.21
C VAL A 180 22.24 31.30 2.06
N ASP A 181 22.53 32.58 1.94
CA ASP A 181 23.45 33.29 2.83
C ASP A 181 22.66 33.81 4.04
N ARG A 182 22.97 33.32 5.24
CA ARG A 182 22.31 33.76 6.49
C ARG A 182 23.24 34.65 7.27
N THR A 183 23.11 35.96 7.08
CA THR A 183 23.77 36.95 7.95
C THR A 183 22.86 37.27 9.13
N VAL A 184 23.32 36.99 10.35
CA VAL A 184 22.63 37.38 11.60
C VAL A 184 23.10 38.80 11.97
N GLN A 185 22.20 39.77 11.95
CA GLN A 185 22.47 41.06 12.61
C GLN A 185 22.33 40.88 14.12
N VAL A 186 23.43 41.12 14.83
CA VAL A 186 23.44 41.22 16.30
C VAL A 186 23.39 42.71 16.63
N ASP A 187 22.25 43.15 17.16
CA ASP A 187 22.12 44.48 17.73
C ASP A 187 22.53 44.40 19.21
N LEU A 188 23.57 45.13 19.60
CA LEU A 188 24.02 45.23 20.98
C LEU A 188 23.45 46.52 21.57
N ASN A 189 22.59 46.39 22.57
CA ASN A 189 22.14 47.49 23.42
C ASN A 189 22.45 47.18 24.89
#